data_AF-A0AAV7XHL4-F1
#
_entry.id   AF-A0AAV7XHL4-F1
#
_cell.length_a   1.000
_cell.length_b   1.000
_cell.length_c   1.000
_cell.angle_alpha   90.00
_cell.angle_beta   90.00
_cell.angle_gamma   90.00
#
_symmetry.space_group_name_H-M   'P 1'
#
loop_
_entity.id
_entity.type
_entity.pdbx_description
1 polymer ?
#
loop_
_entity_poly.entity_id
_entity_poly.type
_entity_poly.pdbx_seq_one_letter_code
_entity_poly.pdbx_strand_id
1 'polypeptide(L)'
;MSCGFHPFSDRCGPFLCPQHANAVRQSALDYVSRRQARGRPLTASASTSGSGLSLALALSLRGDVRYLAAAKPGTFFARDNVSNFIAWCRKDLGVIECLLFETEDLIARKNEKHVILCLLEVARRGARMGMLAPMLVQLEREIDREIALEARAQQRTDLVQEDMADSDSDDDMDNRFLGPMPQIVTNDLKSLDEMVSAHQLEKQLKKNKSK
;
A
#
# COMPACT_ATOMS: atom_id res chain seq x y z
N MET A 1 -9.23 -9.70 24.86
CA MET A 1 -10.41 -9.66 23.99
C MET A 1 -9.92 -9.86 22.57
N SER A 2 -9.86 -11.12 22.14
CA SER A 2 -9.31 -11.51 20.84
C SER A 2 -10.40 -11.36 19.79
N CYS A 3 -10.33 -10.32 18.98
CA CYS A 3 -11.10 -10.24 17.74
C CYS A 3 -10.45 -11.22 16.74
N GLY A 4 -10.93 -12.46 16.75
CA GLY A 4 -10.64 -13.42 15.69
C GLY A 4 -11.05 -12.84 14.34
N PHE A 5 -10.31 -13.23 13.30
CA PHE A 5 -10.53 -12.91 11.90
C PHE A 5 -11.92 -13.44 11.44
N HIS A 6 -13.00 -12.79 11.85
CA HIS A 6 -14.33 -13.05 11.33
C HIS A 6 -14.48 -12.28 10.02
N PRO A 7 -15.07 -12.90 8.97
CA PRO A 7 -15.28 -12.25 7.69
C PRO A 7 -16.04 -10.94 7.91
N PHE A 8 -15.50 -9.88 7.30
CA PHE A 8 -15.89 -8.47 7.42
C PHE A 8 -17.41 -8.20 7.31
N SER A 9 -18.17 -9.16 6.76
CA SER A 9 -19.57 -9.01 6.38
C SER A 9 -20.57 -9.16 7.55
N ASP A 10 -20.25 -9.82 8.67
CA ASP A 10 -21.35 -10.46 9.41
C ASP A 10 -22.08 -9.73 10.53
N ARG A 11 -21.71 -8.49 10.88
CA ARG A 11 -22.50 -7.57 11.76
C ARG A 11 -21.76 -6.27 12.09
N CYS A 12 -20.45 -6.23 11.84
CA CYS A 12 -19.59 -5.18 12.36
C CYS A 12 -19.34 -4.01 11.39
N GLY A 13 -19.65 -4.15 10.09
CA GLY A 13 -19.35 -3.14 9.07
C GLY A 13 -19.73 -1.69 9.45
N PRO A 14 -21.00 -1.41 9.85
CA PRO A 14 -21.44 -0.07 10.26
C PRO A 14 -20.73 0.51 11.50
N PHE A 15 -20.07 -0.33 12.31
CA PHE A 15 -19.32 0.07 13.51
C PHE A 15 -17.82 0.21 13.21
N LEU A 16 -17.30 -0.66 12.35
CA LEU A 16 -15.89 -0.68 11.97
C LEU A 16 -15.54 0.51 11.07
N CYS A 17 -16.47 0.99 10.24
CA CYS A 17 -16.19 2.13 9.34
C CYS A 17 -15.78 3.40 10.10
N PRO A 18 -16.57 3.95 11.05
CA PRO A 18 -16.16 5.13 11.81
C PRO A 18 -14.95 4.90 12.71
N GLN A 19 -14.82 3.69 13.27
CA GLN A 19 -13.64 3.32 14.06
C GLN A 19 -12.37 3.33 13.22
N HIS A 20 -12.44 2.83 11.98
CA HIS A 20 -11.33 2.83 11.04
C HIS A 20 -10.97 4.27 10.65
N ALA A 21 -11.94 5.14 10.36
CA ALA A 21 -11.66 6.55 10.09
C ALA A 21 -10.90 7.24 11.24
N ASN A 22 -11.33 7.00 12.48
CA ASN A 22 -10.66 7.54 13.67
C ASN A 22 -9.27 6.92 13.85
N ALA A 23 -9.07 5.64 13.56
CA ALA A 23 -7.75 5.01 13.58
C ALA A 23 -6.79 5.61 12.53
N VAL A 24 -7.29 5.94 11.35
CA VAL A 24 -6.51 6.62 10.30
C VAL A 24 -6.09 8.01 10.77
N ARG A 25 -7.01 8.76 11.39
CA ARG A 25 -6.70 10.06 11.99
C ARG A 25 -5.66 9.95 13.11
N GLN A 26 -5.77 8.98 14.01
CA GLN A 26 -4.78 8.77 15.07
C GLN A 26 -3.40 8.45 14.48
N SER A 27 -3.36 7.61 13.44
CA SER A 27 -2.11 7.30 12.75
C SER A 27 -1.49 8.53 12.08
N ALA A 28 -2.32 9.47 11.59
CA ALA A 28 -1.85 10.75 11.08
C ALA A 28 -1.18 11.60 12.17
N LEU A 29 -1.79 11.69 13.35
CA LEU A 29 -1.23 12.41 14.51
C LEU A 29 0.10 11.80 14.95
N ASP A 30 0.16 10.47 15.03
CA ASP A 30 1.38 9.73 15.37
C ASP A 30 2.47 9.95 14.32
N TYR A 31 2.12 9.93 13.03
CA TYR A 31 3.06 10.17 11.94
C TYR A 31 3.70 11.57 12.04
N VAL A 32 2.88 12.61 12.26
CA VAL A 32 3.38 13.99 12.45
C VAL A 32 4.26 14.09 13.69
N SER A 33 3.82 13.51 14.81
CA SER A 33 4.57 13.53 16.07
C SER A 33 5.92 12.82 15.96
N ARG A 34 5.96 11.64 15.32
CA ARG A 34 7.20 10.89 15.05
C ARG A 34 8.16 11.68 14.16
N ARG A 35 7.63 12.39 13.15
CA ARG A 35 8.44 13.22 12.25
C ARG A 35 9.06 14.42 13.00
N GLN A 36 8.28 15.09 13.84
CA GLN A 36 8.77 16.16 14.72
C GLN A 36 9.84 15.67 15.70
N ALA A 37 9.62 14.52 16.35
CA ALA A 37 10.57 13.93 17.30
C ALA A 37 11.92 13.57 16.65
N ARG A 38 11.91 13.25 15.35
CA ARG A 38 13.12 13.02 14.54
C ARG A 38 13.79 14.33 14.05
N GLY A 39 13.26 15.49 14.41
CA GLY A 39 13.74 16.80 13.96
C GLY A 39 13.53 17.08 12.46
N ARG A 40 12.65 16.30 11.79
CA ARG A 40 12.38 16.49 10.36
C ARG A 40 11.38 17.64 10.14
N PRO A 41 11.55 18.44 9.06
CA PRO A 41 10.63 19.52 8.75
C PRO A 41 9.24 19.00 8.38
N LEU A 42 8.22 19.80 8.71
CA LEU A 42 6.80 19.57 8.39
C LEU A 42 6.36 20.31 7.12
N THR A 43 7.29 20.91 6.39
CA THR A 43 7.00 21.60 5.15
C THR A 43 6.81 20.57 4.03
N ALA A 44 5.64 20.57 3.41
CA ALA A 44 5.43 19.80 2.18
C ALA A 44 6.15 20.51 1.03
N SER A 45 7.12 19.85 0.39
CA SER A 45 7.73 20.36 -0.85
C SER A 45 6.76 20.25 -2.02
N ALA A 46 6.95 21.06 -3.07
CA ALA A 46 6.05 21.11 -4.23
C ALA A 46 5.97 19.77 -4.99
N SER A 47 7.00 18.91 -4.90
CA SER A 47 7.03 17.54 -5.46
C SER A 47 6.24 16.52 -4.63
N THR A 48 5.71 16.92 -3.48
CA THR A 48 5.23 16.06 -2.39
C THR A 48 3.71 16.17 -2.22
N SER A 49 3.01 16.71 -3.24
CA SER A 49 1.55 16.90 -3.32
C SER A 49 0.76 15.59 -3.21
N GLY A 50 1.43 14.45 -3.36
CA GLY A 50 0.92 13.11 -3.09
C GLY A 50 1.62 12.36 -1.96
N SER A 51 2.22 13.04 -0.97
CA SER A 51 2.96 12.40 0.13
C SER A 51 2.14 12.07 1.38
N GLY A 52 2.57 11.08 2.15
CA GLY A 52 1.95 10.73 3.44
C GLY A 52 1.87 11.94 4.38
N LEU A 53 2.88 12.82 4.35
CA LEU A 53 2.96 14.02 5.20
C LEU A 53 1.84 15.03 4.95
N SER A 54 1.56 15.39 3.70
CA SER A 54 0.52 16.39 3.37
C SER A 54 -0.84 15.92 3.88
N LEU A 55 -1.18 14.65 3.63
CA LEU A 55 -2.41 14.05 4.13
C LEU A 55 -2.42 13.96 5.66
N ALA A 56 -1.31 13.59 6.28
CA ALA A 56 -1.21 13.48 7.73
C ALA A 56 -1.45 14.82 8.43
N LEU A 57 -0.87 15.90 7.92
CA LEU A 57 -1.08 17.25 8.43
C LEU A 57 -2.54 17.69 8.25
N ALA A 58 -3.13 17.44 7.09
CA ALA A 58 -4.53 17.77 6.81
C ALA A 58 -5.48 17.07 7.79
N LEU A 59 -5.26 15.78 8.05
CA LEU A 59 -6.07 14.98 8.98
C LEU A 59 -5.82 15.34 10.45
N SER A 60 -4.59 15.71 10.81
CA SER A 60 -4.23 16.08 12.19
C SER A 60 -5.00 17.31 12.69
N LEU A 61 -5.40 18.21 11.79
CA LEU A 61 -6.20 19.39 12.10
C LEU A 61 -7.71 19.11 12.20
N ARG A 62 -8.16 17.89 11.86
CA ARG A 62 -9.58 17.51 11.90
C ARG A 62 -9.93 16.92 13.26
N GLY A 63 -11.23 16.91 13.57
CA GLY A 63 -11.77 16.19 14.72
C GLY A 63 -12.07 14.73 14.41
N ASP A 64 -12.40 13.95 15.43
CA ASP A 64 -12.87 12.57 15.24
C ASP A 64 -14.21 12.52 14.49
N VAL A 65 -14.37 11.48 13.68
CA VAL A 65 -15.66 11.13 13.06
C VAL A 65 -16.61 10.70 14.17
N ARG A 66 -17.72 11.42 14.28
CA ARG A 66 -18.77 11.13 15.25
C ARG A 66 -19.51 9.86 14.88
N TYR A 67 -19.70 8.98 15.85
CA TYR A 67 -20.52 7.79 15.69
C TYR A 67 -21.12 7.36 17.02
N LEU A 68 -22.27 6.67 16.95
CA LEU A 68 -22.91 6.04 18.10
C LEU A 68 -22.46 4.58 18.19
N ALA A 69 -21.59 4.26 19.15
CA ALA A 69 -21.09 2.90 19.36
C ALA A 69 -22.20 1.90 19.74
N ALA A 70 -23.26 2.38 20.40
CA ALA A 70 -24.41 1.58 20.83
C ALA A 70 -25.51 1.46 19.76
N ALA A 71 -25.28 1.95 18.53
CA ALA A 71 -26.21 1.73 17.42
C ALA A 71 -26.44 0.21 17.24
N LYS A 72 -27.58 -0.19 16.67
CA LYS A 72 -27.81 -1.60 16.30
C LYS A 72 -27.82 -1.72 14.77
N PRO A 73 -27.35 -2.84 14.19
CA PRO A 73 -27.48 -3.09 12.75
C PRO A 73 -28.92 -2.88 12.28
N GLY A 74 -29.09 -2.27 11.10
CA GLY A 74 -30.42 -1.98 10.51
C GLY A 74 -31.16 -0.77 11.10
N THR A 75 -30.60 -0.09 12.12
CA THR A 75 -31.21 1.13 12.68
C THR A 75 -30.83 2.39 11.90
N PHE A 76 -31.62 3.46 12.08
CA PHE A 76 -31.28 4.79 11.58
C PHE A 76 -29.91 5.28 12.09
N PHE A 77 -29.56 4.99 13.35
CA PHE A 77 -28.24 5.32 13.89
C PHE A 77 -27.10 4.57 13.19
N ALA A 78 -27.31 3.33 12.76
CA ALA A 78 -26.33 2.62 11.97
C ALA A 78 -26.16 3.25 10.56
N ARG A 79 -27.26 3.70 9.93
CA ARG A 79 -27.19 4.49 8.69
C ARG A 79 -26.41 5.77 8.87
N ASP A 80 -26.67 6.52 9.94
CA ASP A 80 -26.00 7.77 10.25
C ASP A 80 -24.49 7.58 10.47
N ASN A 81 -24.10 6.54 11.22
CA ASN A 81 -22.69 6.17 11.38
C ASN A 81 -21.99 5.94 10.03
N VAL A 82 -22.63 5.23 9.10
CA VAL A 82 -22.09 4.96 7.77
C VAL A 82 -22.04 6.24 6.91
N SER A 83 -23.08 7.08 6.96
CA SER A 83 -23.10 8.39 6.29
C SER A 83 -21.94 9.28 6.76
N ASN A 84 -21.70 9.33 8.06
CA ASN A 84 -20.62 10.12 8.65
C ASN A 84 -19.25 9.64 8.16
N PHE A 85 -19.07 8.32 8.05
CA PHE A 85 -17.86 7.73 7.47
C PHE A 85 -17.68 8.10 5.99
N ILE A 86 -18.71 7.92 5.16
CA ILE A 86 -18.64 8.25 3.72
C ILE A 86 -18.32 9.73 3.52
N ALA A 87 -18.96 10.60 4.31
CA ALA A 87 -18.70 12.04 4.27
C ALA A 87 -17.25 12.39 4.61
N TRP A 88 -16.68 11.74 5.63
CA TRP A 88 -15.28 11.90 6.01
C TRP A 88 -14.32 11.38 4.92
N CYS A 89 -14.59 10.19 4.35
CA CYS A 89 -13.79 9.64 3.26
C CYS A 89 -13.69 10.62 2.08
N ARG A 90 -14.80 11.27 1.72
CA ARG A 90 -14.83 12.26 0.64
C ARG A 90 -14.10 13.55 1.00
N LYS A 91 -14.38 14.12 2.17
CA LYS A 91 -13.95 15.49 2.52
C LYS A 91 -12.54 15.56 3.09
N ASP A 92 -12.21 14.66 3.99
CA ASP A 92 -10.99 14.75 4.79
C ASP A 92 -9.92 13.77 4.28
N LEU A 93 -10.32 12.56 3.89
CA LEU A 93 -9.38 11.58 3.35
C LEU A 93 -9.15 11.77 1.84
N GLY A 94 -10.11 12.33 1.10
CA GLY A 94 -10.03 12.64 -0.33
C GLY A 94 -10.24 11.44 -1.26
N VAL A 95 -11.01 10.44 -0.81
CA VAL A 95 -11.38 9.27 -1.62
C VAL A 95 -12.23 9.72 -2.81
N ILE A 96 -11.90 9.20 -4.00
CA ILE A 96 -12.56 9.58 -5.25
C ILE A 96 -14.01 9.09 -5.22
N GLU A 97 -14.94 9.90 -5.73
CA GLU A 97 -16.38 9.62 -5.63
C GLU A 97 -16.79 8.28 -6.27
N CYS A 98 -16.11 7.84 -7.33
CA CYS A 98 -16.36 6.53 -7.95
C CYS A 98 -15.97 5.32 -7.09
N LEU A 99 -15.19 5.52 -6.02
CA LEU A 99 -14.81 4.48 -5.06
C LEU A 99 -15.67 4.52 -3.79
N LEU A 100 -16.47 5.57 -3.59
CA LEU A 100 -17.37 5.65 -2.45
C LEU A 100 -18.58 4.74 -2.68
N PHE A 101 -19.10 4.19 -1.58
CA PHE A 101 -20.34 3.42 -1.55
C PHE A 101 -21.45 4.24 -0.88
N GLU A 102 -22.69 3.81 -1.06
CA GLU A 102 -23.86 4.39 -0.41
C GLU A 102 -24.21 3.66 0.89
N THR A 103 -24.91 4.33 1.80
CA THR A 103 -25.31 3.71 3.09
C THR A 103 -26.08 2.40 2.92
N GLU A 104 -26.95 2.31 1.91
CA GLU A 104 -27.73 1.10 1.61
C GLU A 104 -26.87 -0.05 1.05
N ASP A 105 -25.72 0.24 0.43
CA ASP A 105 -24.82 -0.78 -0.09
C ASP A 105 -24.28 -1.68 1.02
N LEU A 106 -23.97 -1.08 2.18
CA LEU A 106 -23.49 -1.76 3.37
C LEU A 106 -24.64 -2.32 4.22
N ILE A 107 -25.71 -1.55 4.40
CA ILE A 107 -26.77 -1.91 5.37
C ILE A 107 -27.73 -2.95 4.80
N ALA A 108 -28.09 -2.82 3.52
CA ALA A 108 -28.91 -3.81 2.82
C ALA A 108 -28.08 -4.89 2.12
N ARG A 109 -26.74 -4.86 2.26
CA ARG A 109 -25.78 -5.76 1.61
C ARG A 109 -26.00 -5.90 0.10
N LYS A 110 -26.39 -4.81 -0.56
CA LYS A 110 -26.70 -4.83 -2.00
C LYS A 110 -25.45 -4.82 -2.86
N ASN A 111 -24.41 -4.10 -2.43
CA ASN A 111 -23.23 -3.82 -3.23
C ASN A 111 -21.95 -3.92 -2.41
N GLU A 112 -21.68 -5.08 -1.81
CA GLU A 112 -20.51 -5.31 -0.95
C GLU A 112 -19.17 -4.99 -1.65
N LYS A 113 -19.11 -5.13 -2.99
CA LYS A 113 -17.92 -4.79 -3.79
C LYS A 113 -17.52 -3.33 -3.64
N HIS A 114 -18.48 -2.40 -3.71
CA HIS A 114 -18.19 -0.96 -3.57
C HIS A 114 -17.70 -0.64 -2.15
N VAL A 115 -18.25 -1.31 -1.14
CA VAL A 115 -17.77 -1.19 0.25
C VAL A 115 -16.31 -1.64 0.35
N ILE A 116 -15.96 -2.78 -0.22
CA ILE A 116 -14.59 -3.32 -0.19
C ILE A 116 -13.62 -2.37 -0.91
N LEU A 117 -13.97 -1.86 -2.09
CA LEU A 117 -13.13 -0.92 -2.85
C LEU A 117 -12.84 0.35 -2.05
N CYS A 118 -13.87 0.93 -1.42
CA CYS A 118 -13.70 2.10 -0.55
C CYS A 118 -12.74 1.82 0.61
N LEU A 119 -12.88 0.69 1.28
CA LEU A 119 -12.05 0.33 2.43
C LEU A 119 -10.60 0.03 2.06
N LEU A 120 -10.37 -0.59 0.90
CA LEU A 120 -9.02 -0.80 0.37
C LEU A 120 -8.32 0.54 0.10
N GLU A 121 -9.04 1.50 -0.48
CA GLU A 121 -8.51 2.85 -0.72
C GLU A 121 -8.23 3.59 0.59
N VAL A 122 -9.11 3.48 1.59
CA VAL A 122 -8.88 4.03 2.93
C VAL A 122 -7.60 3.44 3.55
N ALA A 123 -7.45 2.12 3.49
CA ALA A 123 -6.27 1.44 4.02
C ALA A 123 -4.99 1.81 3.27
N ARG A 124 -5.06 1.95 1.94
CA ARG A 124 -3.94 2.40 1.11
C ARG A 124 -3.46 3.80 1.52
N ARG A 125 -4.38 4.72 1.80
CA ARG A 125 -4.06 6.07 2.30
C ARG A 125 -3.53 6.04 3.73
N GLY A 126 -4.17 5.28 4.62
CA GLY A 126 -3.71 5.10 6.00
C GLY A 126 -2.29 4.54 6.09
N ALA A 127 -1.94 3.59 5.22
CA ALA A 127 -0.62 2.98 5.20
C ALA A 127 0.51 3.93 4.77
N ARG A 128 0.20 5.10 4.19
CA ARG A 128 1.19 6.16 3.95
C ARG A 128 1.61 6.89 5.23
N MET A 129 0.86 6.69 6.31
CA MET A 129 1.10 7.26 7.64
C MET A 129 1.54 6.17 8.64
N GLY A 130 1.90 4.97 8.16
CA GLY A 130 2.40 3.88 8.99
C GLY A 130 1.35 2.90 9.51
N MET A 131 0.10 2.96 9.04
CA MET A 131 -0.86 1.88 9.32
C MET A 131 -0.48 0.59 8.59
N LEU A 132 -0.76 -0.55 9.22
CA LEU A 132 -0.61 -1.85 8.57
C LEU A 132 -1.59 -1.96 7.39
N ALA A 133 -1.03 -2.05 6.19
CA ALA A 133 -1.79 -2.26 4.97
C ALA A 133 -2.32 -3.71 4.91
N PRO A 134 -3.53 -3.95 4.38
CA PRO A 134 -3.97 -5.30 4.01
C PRO A 134 -3.01 -5.94 3.00
N MET A 135 -2.90 -7.27 3.03
CA MET A 135 -1.99 -8.03 2.14
C MET A 135 -2.14 -7.66 0.67
N LEU A 136 -3.37 -7.45 0.17
CA LEU A 136 -3.59 -7.02 -1.21
C LEU A 136 -2.86 -5.71 -1.54
N VAL A 137 -2.97 -4.70 -0.67
CA VAL A 137 -2.32 -3.40 -0.86
C VAL A 137 -0.79 -3.52 -0.73
N GLN A 138 -0.30 -4.44 0.12
CA GLN A 138 1.13 -4.73 0.22
C GLN A 138 1.66 -5.34 -1.08
N LEU A 139 0.95 -6.32 -1.64
CA LEU A 139 1.30 -6.98 -2.89
C LEU A 139 1.26 -6.00 -4.07
N GLU A 140 0.24 -5.14 -4.16
CA GLU A 140 0.17 -4.08 -5.18
C GLU A 140 1.42 -3.18 -5.16
N ARG A 141 1.84 -2.74 -3.97
CA ARG A 141 3.04 -1.92 -3.80
C ARG A 141 4.34 -2.67 -4.12
N GLU A 142 4.38 -3.98 -3.90
CA GLU A 142 5.52 -4.81 -4.27
C GLU A 142 5.67 -4.86 -5.79
N ILE A 143 4.57 -5.15 -6.48
CA ILE A 143 4.53 -5.21 -7.95
C ILE A 143 4.92 -3.85 -8.55
N ASP A 144 4.34 -2.74 -8.05
CA ASP A 144 4.68 -1.39 -8.53
C ASP A 144 6.18 -1.07 -8.36
N ARG A 145 6.79 -1.55 -7.27
CA ARG A 145 8.24 -1.39 -7.01
C ARG A 145 9.08 -2.22 -7.96
N GLU A 146 8.73 -3.49 -8.20
CA GLU A 146 9.43 -4.35 -9.15
C GLU A 146 9.40 -3.76 -10.58
N ILE A 147 8.22 -3.34 -11.05
CA ILE A 147 8.04 -2.71 -12.37
C ILE A 147 8.87 -1.43 -12.48
N ALA A 148 8.87 -0.58 -11.46
CA ALA A 148 9.66 0.66 -11.47
C ALA A 148 11.17 0.40 -11.49
N LEU A 149 11.63 -0.65 -10.81
CA LEU A 149 13.03 -1.07 -10.82
C LEU A 149 13.44 -1.60 -12.20
N GLU A 150 12.60 -2.43 -12.83
CA GLU A 150 12.83 -2.94 -14.18
C GLU A 150 12.88 -1.81 -15.21
N ALA A 151 11.96 -0.84 -15.15
CA ALA A 151 11.95 0.32 -16.04
C ALA A 151 13.23 1.16 -15.92
N ARG A 152 13.75 1.35 -14.69
CA ARG A 152 15.02 2.05 -14.45
C ARG A 152 16.23 1.25 -14.95
N ALA A 153 16.20 -0.08 -14.80
CA ALA A 153 17.26 -0.95 -15.29
C ALA A 153 17.32 -0.93 -16.83
N GLN A 154 16.16 -0.95 -17.50
CA GLN A 154 16.05 -0.82 -18.96
C GLN A 154 16.52 0.56 -19.45
N GLN A 155 16.20 1.64 -18.72
CA GLN A 155 16.72 2.98 -19.05
C GLN A 155 18.26 3.06 -18.88
N ARG A 156 18.85 2.34 -17.93
CA ARG A 156 20.32 2.28 -17.74
C ARG A 156 21.03 1.49 -18.84
N THR A 157 20.36 0.61 -19.58
CA THR A 157 20.98 -0.11 -20.70
C THR A 157 21.08 0.72 -21.98
N ASP A 158 20.36 1.85 -22.09
CA ASP A 158 20.35 2.71 -23.28
C ASP A 158 21.29 3.92 -23.19
N LEU A 159 21.84 4.25 -22.01
CA LEU A 159 22.74 5.40 -21.81
C LEU A 159 23.94 5.02 -20.95
N VAL A 160 25.07 4.73 -21.59
CA VAL A 160 26.38 4.77 -20.93
C VAL A 160 26.75 6.25 -20.78
N GLN A 161 26.56 6.86 -19.60
CA GLN A 161 27.59 7.58 -18.81
C GLN A 161 26.98 8.38 -17.63
N GLU A 162 27.60 8.17 -16.46
CA GLU A 162 27.81 9.08 -15.32
C GLU A 162 26.67 10.03 -14.85
N ASP A 163 26.07 9.70 -13.70
CA ASP A 163 26.22 10.53 -12.49
C ASP A 163 25.70 9.79 -11.24
N MET A 164 26.54 9.83 -10.20
CA MET A 164 26.27 9.28 -8.88
C MET A 164 25.51 10.31 -8.02
N ALA A 165 24.47 9.80 -7.34
CA ALA A 165 23.89 10.30 -6.09
C ALA A 165 23.29 11.72 -6.06
N ASP A 166 21.96 11.80 -6.07
CA ASP A 166 21.19 12.12 -4.86
C ASP A 166 19.70 11.89 -5.13
N SER A 167 19.14 10.84 -4.54
CA SER A 167 17.69 10.75 -4.38
C SER A 167 17.45 10.34 -2.95
N ASP A 168 17.39 11.37 -2.11
CA ASP A 168 16.74 11.34 -0.81
C ASP A 168 15.25 10.95 -1.00
N SER A 169 15.01 9.65 -1.24
CA SER A 169 13.68 9.03 -1.21
C SER A 169 13.37 8.68 0.24
N ASP A 170 13.19 9.73 1.01
CA ASP A 170 13.13 9.68 2.46
C ASP A 170 11.68 9.44 2.93
N ASP A 171 11.11 8.27 2.62
CA ASP A 171 9.88 7.74 3.25
C ASP A 171 9.82 6.19 3.35
N ASP A 172 10.88 5.45 2.96
CA ASP A 172 10.88 3.96 2.92
C ASP A 172 11.63 3.25 4.07
N MET A 173 11.85 3.95 5.19
CA MET A 173 12.58 3.40 6.35
C MET A 173 11.67 2.79 7.43
N ASP A 174 10.72 1.93 7.04
CA ASP A 174 10.12 0.96 7.97
C ASP A 174 9.48 -0.28 7.32
N ASN A 175 9.79 -0.62 6.05
CA ASN A 175 9.16 -1.76 5.36
C ASN A 175 10.08 -2.99 5.22
N ARG A 176 11.18 -3.07 5.99
CA ARG A 176 12.20 -4.13 5.86
C ARG A 176 11.86 -5.48 6.54
N PHE A 177 10.68 -5.66 7.13
CA PHE A 177 10.44 -6.83 8.01
C PHE A 177 9.28 -7.79 7.66
N LEU A 178 8.52 -7.61 6.58
CA LEU A 178 7.33 -8.45 6.35
C LEU A 178 7.26 -9.07 4.94
N GLY A 179 8.28 -9.87 4.61
CA GLY A 179 8.25 -10.80 3.49
C GLY A 179 8.78 -12.17 3.91
N PRO A 180 8.28 -13.30 3.37
CA PRO A 180 8.94 -14.59 3.51
C PRO A 180 10.40 -14.45 3.03
N MET A 181 11.36 -15.00 3.77
CA MET A 181 12.77 -14.95 3.33
C MET A 181 12.88 -15.54 1.92
N PRO A 182 13.58 -14.87 0.98
CA PRO A 182 13.83 -15.44 -0.33
C PRO A 182 14.59 -16.75 -0.16
N GLN A 183 13.99 -17.84 -0.64
CA GLN A 183 14.65 -19.14 -0.67
C GLN A 183 15.72 -19.08 -1.77
N ILE A 184 16.99 -19.15 -1.37
CA ILE A 184 18.10 -19.24 -2.32
C ILE A 184 17.97 -20.58 -3.04
N VAL A 185 17.50 -20.56 -4.28
CA VAL A 185 17.54 -21.74 -5.16
C VAL A 185 18.96 -21.86 -5.67
N THR A 186 19.78 -22.70 -5.01
CA THR A 186 21.18 -22.96 -5.37
C THR A 186 21.32 -23.85 -6.62
N ASN A 187 20.35 -23.80 -7.54
CA ASN A 187 20.41 -24.62 -8.74
C ASN A 187 21.25 -23.85 -9.76
N ASP A 188 22.54 -24.18 -9.84
CA ASP A 188 23.47 -23.72 -10.87
C ASP A 188 23.05 -24.26 -12.25
N LEU A 189 21.94 -23.75 -12.78
CA LEU A 189 21.49 -24.04 -14.12
C LEU A 189 22.40 -23.29 -15.08
N LYS A 190 23.30 -24.03 -15.73
CA LYS A 190 24.09 -23.51 -16.84
C LYS A 190 23.16 -22.88 -17.88
N SER A 191 23.44 -21.64 -18.25
CA SER A 191 22.68 -20.94 -19.29
C SER A 191 22.75 -21.75 -20.59
N LEU A 192 21.68 -21.72 -21.40
CA LEU A 192 21.64 -22.38 -22.71
C LEU A 192 22.87 -22.02 -23.58
N ASP A 193 23.36 -20.80 -23.43
CA ASP A 193 24.52 -20.27 -24.15
C ASP A 193 25.85 -20.94 -23.73
N GLU A 194 25.97 -21.32 -22.46
CA GLU A 194 27.12 -22.06 -21.92
C GLU A 194 27.15 -23.50 -22.45
N MET A 195 25.99 -24.15 -22.57
CA MET A 195 25.88 -25.49 -23.14
C MET A 195 26.19 -25.52 -24.64
N VAL A 196 25.72 -24.52 -25.39
CA VAL A 196 25.98 -24.44 -26.84
C VAL A 196 27.46 -24.20 -27.11
N SER A 197 28.10 -23.29 -26.34
CA SER A 197 29.53 -23.02 -26.44
C SER A 197 30.39 -24.24 -26.11
N ALA A 198 30.05 -24.99 -25.05
CA ALA A 198 30.75 -26.23 -24.70
C ALA A 198 30.66 -27.28 -25.81
N HIS A 199 29.48 -27.44 -26.41
CA HIS A 199 29.27 -28.41 -27.49
C HIS A 199 30.01 -28.03 -28.79
N GLN A 200 30.15 -26.74 -29.09
CA GLN A 200 30.97 -26.25 -30.21
C GLN A 200 32.46 -26.48 -29.98
N LEU A 201 32.94 -26.29 -28.75
CA LEU A 201 34.34 -26.57 -28.37
C LEU A 201 34.67 -28.06 -28.49
N GLU A 202 33.76 -28.95 -28.07
CA GLU A 202 33.93 -30.39 -28.25
C GLU A 202 33.98 -30.82 -29.73
N LYS A 203 33.16 -30.20 -30.59
CA LYS A 203 33.22 -30.44 -32.03
C LYS A 203 34.54 -29.99 -32.65
N GLN A 204 35.09 -28.85 -32.21
CA GLN A 204 36.39 -28.36 -32.67
C GLN A 204 37.54 -29.29 -32.22
N LEU A 205 37.47 -29.80 -30.99
CA LEU A 205 38.49 -30.74 -30.47
C LEU A 205 38.48 -32.08 -31.22
N LYS A 206 37.30 -32.60 -31.55
CA LYS A 206 37.15 -33.82 -32.37
C LYS A 206 37.67 -33.61 -33.80
N LYS A 207 37.48 -32.42 -34.36
CA LYS A 207 37.99 -32.05 -35.69
C LYS A 207 39.52 -31.91 -35.72
N ASN A 208 40.12 -31.46 -34.61
CA ASN A 208 41.58 -31.31 -34.48
C ASN A 208 42.32 -32.61 -34.17
N LYS A 209 41.65 -33.64 -33.64
CA LYS A 209 42.21 -35.00 -33.42
C LYS A 209 42.19 -35.89 -34.66
N SER A 210 41.51 -35.46 -35.73
CA SER A 210 41.37 -36.23 -36.98
C SER A 210 42.25 -35.72 -38.13
N LYS A 211 43.23 -34.86 -37.80
CA LYS A 211 44.37 -34.46 -38.65
C LYS A 211 45.65 -34.97 -37.97
#